data_AF-A0A8X6R9S6-F1
#
_entry.id   AF-A0A8X6R9S6-F1
#
_cell.length_a   1.000
_cell.length_b   1.000
_cell.length_c   1.000
_cell.angle_alpha   90.00
_cell.angle_beta   90.00
_cell.angle_gamma   90.00
#
_symmetry.space_group_name_H-M   'P 1'
#
loop_
_entity.id
_entity.type
_entity.pdbx_description
1 polymer ?
#
loop_
_entity_poly.entity_id
_entity_poly.type
_entity_poly.pdbx_seq_one_letter_code
_entity_poly.pdbx_strand_id
1 'polypeptide(L)'
;MQKESVQKWFLSTATQFLSTEIDRFMLKRNDFPLKPACSLTIPKSQGGTFDEIVYKYFKAHSLPLVYVALSRVTAQGHMVPTNGSQRFYYGRRNNKAMLPLRN
;
A
#
# COMPACT_ATOMS: atom_id res chain seq x y z
N MET A 1 54.30 -11.78 -21.49
CA MET A 1 53.40 -12.60 -22.32
C MET A 1 52.19 -13.17 -21.55
N GLN A 2 51.68 -12.51 -20.49
CA GLN A 2 50.50 -12.98 -19.74
C GLN A 2 49.39 -11.91 -19.54
N LYS A 3 49.64 -10.64 -19.89
CA LYS A 3 48.67 -9.55 -19.67
C LYS A 3 47.49 -9.58 -20.65
N GLU A 4 47.70 -10.03 -21.89
CA GLU A 4 46.64 -10.09 -22.91
C GLU A 4 45.61 -11.20 -22.68
N SER A 5 46.00 -12.30 -22.03
CA SER A 5 45.11 -13.44 -21.79
C SER A 5 44.06 -13.14 -20.73
N VAL A 6 44.45 -12.41 -19.68
CA VAL A 6 43.52 -11.95 -18.61
C VAL A 6 42.56 -10.91 -19.15
N GLN A 7 43.03 -10.00 -20.01
CA GLN A 7 42.17 -9.00 -20.65
C GLN A 7 41.18 -9.63 -21.62
N LYS A 8 41.57 -10.66 -22.39
CA LYS A 8 40.64 -11.42 -23.24
C LYS A 8 39.58 -12.16 -22.44
N TRP A 9 39.94 -12.73 -21.28
CA TRP A 9 38.97 -13.38 -20.40
C TRP A 9 37.99 -12.39 -19.78
N PHE A 10 38.48 -11.21 -19.37
CA PHE A 10 37.63 -10.16 -18.79
C PHE A 10 36.67 -9.55 -19.82
N LEU A 11 37.13 -9.34 -21.06
CA LEU A 11 36.31 -8.85 -22.15
C LEU A 11 35.29 -9.90 -22.61
N SER A 12 35.67 -11.19 -22.68
CA SER A 12 34.73 -12.28 -22.99
C SER A 12 33.57 -12.37 -21.99
N THR A 13 33.87 -12.28 -20.69
CA THR A 13 32.88 -12.32 -19.61
C THR A 13 31.99 -11.08 -19.61
N ALA A 14 32.54 -9.89 -19.88
CA ALA A 14 31.74 -8.66 -19.98
C ALA A 14 30.83 -8.65 -21.22
N THR A 15 31.26 -9.27 -22.32
CA THR A 15 30.46 -9.35 -23.55
C THR A 15 29.31 -10.37 -23.42
N GLN A 16 29.50 -11.45 -22.67
CA GLN A 16 28.40 -12.37 -22.30
C GLN A 16 27.35 -11.72 -21.37
N PHE A 17 27.76 -10.72 -20.57
CA PHE A 17 26.83 -9.99 -19.69
C PHE A 17 26.05 -8.88 -20.39
N LEU A 18 26.48 -8.46 -21.58
CA LEU A 18 25.84 -7.39 -22.37
C LEU A 18 25.09 -7.90 -23.62
N SER A 19 25.12 -9.21 -23.91
CA SER A 19 24.41 -9.79 -25.06
C SER A 19 23.34 -10.82 -24.71
N THR A 20 22.95 -10.96 -23.43
CA THR A 20 21.69 -11.64 -23.14
C THR A 20 20.59 -10.62 -23.37
N GLU A 21 19.83 -10.86 -24.43
CA GLU A 21 18.47 -10.36 -24.59
C GLU A 21 17.78 -10.27 -23.23
N ILE A 22 16.95 -9.24 -23.04
CA ILE A 22 15.98 -9.19 -21.95
C ILE A 22 14.97 -10.31 -22.22
N ASP A 23 15.40 -11.56 -22.05
CA ASP A 23 14.53 -12.70 -22.01
C ASP A 23 13.82 -12.57 -20.67
N ARG A 24 12.59 -12.06 -20.73
CA ARG A 24 11.77 -11.72 -19.58
C ARG A 24 11.64 -12.96 -18.71
N PHE A 25 12.45 -13.06 -17.65
CA PHE A 25 12.28 -14.08 -16.63
C PHE A 25 10.92 -13.85 -15.94
N MET A 26 9.90 -14.55 -16.44
CA MET A 26 8.55 -14.54 -15.90
C MET A 26 8.54 -15.41 -14.63
N LEU A 27 8.67 -14.77 -13.47
CA LEU A 27 8.54 -15.46 -12.20
C LEU A 27 7.09 -15.92 -12.02
N LYS A 28 6.83 -17.22 -12.20
CA LYS A 28 5.51 -17.81 -11.99
C LYS A 28 5.33 -18.18 -10.52
N ARG A 29 4.25 -17.69 -9.91
CA ARG A 29 3.85 -18.03 -8.54
C ARG A 29 2.68 -19.00 -8.58
N ASN A 30 2.87 -20.21 -8.06
CA ASN A 30 1.82 -21.23 -7.96
C ASN A 30 1.37 -21.36 -6.50
N ASP A 31 0.43 -20.51 -6.09
CA ASP A 31 -0.18 -20.51 -4.76
C ASP A 31 -1.69 -20.55 -4.90
N PHE A 32 -2.37 -21.08 -3.88
CA PHE A 32 -3.81 -20.96 -3.78
C PHE A 32 -4.24 -19.49 -3.78
N PRO A 33 -5.30 -19.11 -4.55
CA PRO A 33 -5.79 -17.74 -4.62
C PRO A 33 -6.62 -17.36 -3.37
N LEU A 34 -6.18 -17.79 -2.20
CA LEU A 34 -6.86 -17.60 -0.92
C LEU A 34 -5.98 -16.76 0.00
N LYS A 35 -6.59 -15.80 0.69
CA LYS A 35 -5.95 -14.99 1.72
C LYS A 35 -6.88 -14.89 2.92
N PRO A 36 -6.34 -14.91 4.16
CA PRO A 36 -7.15 -14.62 5.34
C PRO A 36 -7.76 -13.21 5.20
N ALA A 37 -9.05 -13.10 5.43
CA ALA A 37 -9.82 -11.87 5.19
C ALA A 37 -10.39 -11.22 6.47
N CYS A 38 -10.04 -11.73 7.66
CA CYS A 38 -10.56 -11.20 8.93
C CYS A 38 -10.12 -9.76 9.22
N SER A 39 -8.97 -9.34 8.68
CA SER A 39 -8.56 -7.94 8.71
C SER A 39 -7.81 -7.59 7.43
N LEU A 40 -8.02 -6.36 6.96
CA LEU A 40 -7.43 -5.83 5.74
C LEU A 40 -6.86 -4.45 6.02
N THR A 41 -5.74 -4.15 5.38
CA THR A 41 -5.21 -2.78 5.37
C THR A 41 -6.00 -1.92 4.40
N ILE A 42 -6.09 -0.61 4.66
CA ILE A 42 -6.86 0.34 3.83
C ILE A 42 -6.48 0.26 2.33
N PRO A 43 -5.20 0.13 1.93
CA PRO A 43 -4.86 -0.01 0.51
C PRO A 43 -5.33 -1.33 -0.10
N LYS A 44 -5.47 -2.39 0.70
CA LYS A 44 -5.92 -3.72 0.25
C LYS A 44 -7.43 -3.85 0.24
N SER A 45 -8.15 -2.99 0.96
CA SER A 45 -9.61 -2.88 0.88
C SER A 45 -10.09 -1.97 -0.25
N GLN A 46 -9.18 -1.31 -0.98
CA GLN A 46 -9.53 -0.44 -2.09
C GLN A 46 -10.24 -1.21 -3.21
N GLY A 47 -11.42 -0.71 -3.61
CA GLY A 47 -12.27 -1.36 -4.62
C GLY A 47 -13.21 -2.43 -4.05
N GLY A 48 -13.02 -2.83 -2.79
CA GLY A 48 -13.95 -3.71 -2.08
C GLY A 48 -15.13 -2.94 -1.49
N THR A 49 -16.25 -3.65 -1.37
CA THR A 49 -17.46 -3.19 -0.68
C THR A 49 -17.77 -4.21 0.40
N PHE A 50 -18.01 -3.75 1.63
CA PHE A 50 -18.25 -4.59 2.79
C PHE A 50 -19.53 -4.15 3.48
N ASP A 51 -20.32 -5.11 3.95
CA ASP A 51 -21.59 -4.80 4.66
C ASP A 51 -21.32 -4.16 6.02
N GLU A 52 -20.33 -4.67 6.74
CA GLU A 52 -19.92 -4.18 8.05
C GLU A 52 -18.38 -4.07 8.14
N ILE A 53 -17.89 -3.00 8.77
CA ILE A 53 -16.46 -2.84 9.05
C ILE A 53 -16.21 -2.36 10.48
N VAL A 54 -15.14 -2.87 11.08
CA VAL A 54 -14.56 -2.34 12.31
C VAL A 54 -13.25 -1.64 11.97
N TYR A 55 -13.27 -0.32 11.94
CA TYR A 55 -12.11 0.51 11.65
C TYR A 55 -11.34 0.85 12.92
N LYS A 56 -10.11 0.34 13.03
CA LYS A 56 -9.19 0.70 14.11
C LYS A 56 -8.60 2.09 13.85
N TYR A 57 -9.08 3.08 14.61
CA TYR A 57 -8.70 4.47 14.45
C TYR A 57 -7.41 4.80 15.21
N PHE A 58 -6.50 5.50 14.53
CA PHE A 58 -5.26 6.04 15.09
C PHE A 58 -5.12 7.52 14.73
N LYS A 59 -4.66 8.34 15.70
CA LYS A 59 -4.57 9.80 15.54
C LYS A 59 -3.62 10.24 14.41
N ALA A 60 -2.61 9.43 14.10
CA ALA A 60 -1.63 9.74 13.05
C ALA A 60 -2.11 9.37 11.63
N HIS A 61 -3.28 8.76 11.47
CA HIS A 61 -3.84 8.59 10.13
C HIS A 61 -4.08 9.95 9.47
N SER A 62 -4.28 9.99 8.17
CA SER A 62 -4.71 11.21 7.48
C SER A 62 -6.22 11.18 7.28
N LEU A 63 -6.87 12.34 7.23
CA LEU A 63 -8.32 12.41 6.97
C LEU A 63 -8.72 11.68 5.66
N PRO A 64 -7.95 11.76 4.56
CA PRO A 64 -8.23 10.97 3.36
C PRO A 64 -8.21 9.45 3.59
N LEU A 65 -7.29 8.94 4.42
CA LEU A 65 -7.25 7.50 4.73
C LEU A 65 -8.46 7.05 5.52
N VAL A 66 -8.92 7.87 6.47
CA VAL A 66 -10.15 7.60 7.22
C VAL A 66 -11.37 7.61 6.30
N TYR A 67 -11.45 8.60 5.40
CA TYR A 67 -12.50 8.67 4.39
C TYR A 67 -12.54 7.41 3.52
N VAL A 68 -11.40 7.00 2.97
CA VAL A 68 -11.31 5.81 2.11
C VAL A 68 -11.67 4.53 2.86
N ALA A 69 -11.38 4.44 4.15
CA ALA A 69 -11.74 3.28 4.96
C ALA A 69 -13.26 3.21 5.20
N LEU A 70 -13.87 4.34 5.61
CA LEU A 70 -15.29 4.40 5.93
C LEU A 70 -16.18 4.36 4.69
N SER A 71 -15.69 4.83 3.53
CA SER A 71 -16.43 4.78 2.26
C SER A 71 -16.59 3.37 1.69
N ARG A 72 -16.01 2.33 2.33
CA ARG A 72 -16.14 0.93 1.90
C ARG A 72 -17.36 0.24 2.47
N VAL A 73 -18.03 0.86 3.45
CA VAL A 73 -19.16 0.26 4.14
C VAL A 73 -20.49 0.65 3.50
N THR A 74 -21.40 -0.31 3.36
CA THR A 74 -22.74 -0.10 2.80
C THR A 74 -23.81 0.03 3.87
N ALA A 75 -23.75 -0.79 4.93
CA ALA A 75 -24.77 -0.80 5.98
C ALA A 75 -24.30 -0.09 7.25
N GLN A 76 -23.25 -0.58 7.91
CA GLN A 76 -22.87 -0.08 9.24
C GLN A 76 -21.35 -0.10 9.47
N GLY A 77 -20.79 1.09 9.76
CA GLY A 77 -19.38 1.26 10.06
C GLY A 77 -19.13 1.54 11.54
N HIS A 78 -18.30 0.72 12.18
CA HIS A 78 -17.85 0.94 13.55
C HIS A 78 -16.42 1.49 13.55
N MET A 79 -16.19 2.55 14.31
CA MET A 79 -14.85 3.10 14.51
C MET A 79 -14.40 2.87 15.95
N VAL A 80 -13.31 2.11 16.12
CA VAL A 80 -12.75 1.78 17.43
C VAL A 80 -11.41 2.50 17.59
N PRO A 81 -11.31 3.49 18.48
CA PRO A 81 -10.07 4.20 18.75
C PRO A 81 -9.09 3.29 19.50
N THR A 82 -7.83 3.31 19.07
CA THR A 82 -6.77 2.43 19.62
C THR A 82 -6.51 2.66 21.11
N ASN A 83 -6.75 3.87 21.61
CA ASN A 83 -6.46 4.26 22.99
C ASN A 83 -7.67 4.15 23.93
N GLY A 84 -8.76 3.49 23.50
CA GLY A 84 -10.01 3.38 24.28
C GLY A 84 -10.77 4.71 24.48
N SER A 85 -10.23 5.84 24.00
CA SER A 85 -10.88 7.15 24.08
C SER A 85 -11.82 7.34 22.89
N GLN A 86 -13.11 7.61 23.12
CA GLN A 86 -14.12 7.86 22.07
C GLN A 86 -13.91 9.17 21.29
N ARG A 87 -12.68 9.70 21.25
CA ARG A 87 -12.37 11.03 20.73
C ARG A 87 -11.87 10.95 19.28
N PHE A 88 -12.71 11.38 18.34
CA PHE A 88 -12.31 11.64 16.95
C PHE A 88 -11.59 12.99 16.83
N TYR A 89 -10.40 13.04 16.23
CA TYR A 89 -9.51 14.23 16.25
C TYR A 89 -9.63 15.16 15.04
N TYR A 90 -10.29 14.78 13.95
CA TYR A 90 -10.43 15.67 12.77
C TYR A 90 -11.60 16.63 12.91
N GLY A 91 -11.52 17.79 12.25
CA GLY A 91 -12.59 18.80 12.21
C GLY A 91 -12.78 19.64 13.48
N ARG A 92 -12.04 19.37 14.57
CA ARG A 92 -12.20 20.11 15.85
C ARG A 92 -11.44 21.43 15.92
N ARG A 93 -10.41 21.62 15.09
CA ARG A 93 -9.73 22.92 14.97
C ARG A 93 -10.38 23.64 13.81
N ASN A 94 -10.82 24.88 14.02
CA ASN A 94 -11.25 25.78 12.95
C ASN A 94 -10.08 25.90 11.96
N ASN A 95 -10.11 25.09 10.91
CA ASN A 95 -9.17 25.25 9.81
C ASN A 95 -9.59 26.53 9.11
N LYS A 96 -8.73 27.57 9.14
CA LYS A 96 -9.02 28.85 8.48
C LYS A 96 -9.35 28.65 6.99
N ALA A 97 -8.80 27.62 6.36
CA ALA A 97 -9.09 27.25 4.97
C ALA A 97 -10.50 26.66 4.74
N MET A 98 -11.21 26.24 5.80
CA MET A 98 -12.59 25.74 5.73
C MET A 98 -13.64 26.78 6.14
N LEU A 99 -13.22 27.99 6.56
CA LEU A 99 -14.14 29.10 6.85
C LEU A 99 -15.03 29.52 5.66
N PRO A 100 -14.54 29.60 4.40
CA PRO A 100 -15.38 30.06 3.29
C PRO A 100 -16.41 29.02 2.80
N LEU A 101 -16.37 27.79 3.32
CA LEU A 101 -17.29 26.70 2.97
C LEU A 101 -18.39 26.50 4.02
N ARG A 102 -18.43 27.36 5.03
CA ARG A 102 -19.41 27.33 6.11
C ARG A 102 -20.50 28.34 5.74
N ASN A 103 -21.59 27.83 5.17
CA ASN A 103 -22.78 28.62 4.80
C ASN A 103 -23.31 29.41 5.99
#